data_AF-A0A2V8EAI3-F1
#
_entry.id   AF-A0A2V8EAI3-F1
#
_cell.length_a   1.000
_cell.length_b   1.000
_cell.length_c   1.000
_cell.angle_alpha   90.00
_cell.angle_beta   90.00
_cell.angle_gamma   90.00
#
_symmetry.space_group_name_H-M   'P 1'
#
loop_
_entity.id
_entity.type
_entity.pdbx_description
1 polymer ?
#
loop_
_entity_poly.entity_id
_entity_poly.type
_entity_poly.pdbx_seq_one_letter_code
_entity_poly.pdbx_strand_id
1 'polypeptide(L)'
;MFEGSQHHDRGYFQPLQGAGASLNGSTNADRTNYWEVVPSNALELALWMESDRLGFLLPALTDAKFTNQREVVLNERRQNYENRPYGLAPMAMLGALFPTDHPYHWMTIGEIA
;
A
#
# COMPACT_ATOMS: atom_id res chain seq x y z
N MET A 1 -4.27 -5.36 3.60
CA MET A 1 -4.97 -4.06 3.63
C MET A 1 -5.99 -3.95 2.50
N PHE A 2 -5.62 -4.19 1.23
CA PHE A 2 -6.59 -4.22 0.13
C PHE A 2 -7.13 -5.62 -0.22
N GLU A 3 -6.59 -6.66 0.41
CA GLU A 3 -6.98 -8.07 0.26
C GLU A 3 -8.10 -8.51 1.23
N GLY A 4 -8.81 -7.55 1.80
CA GLY A 4 -9.95 -7.78 2.68
C GLY A 4 -9.77 -7.32 4.13
N SER A 5 -10.88 -7.42 4.85
CA SER A 5 -11.12 -7.04 6.24
C SER A 5 -12.14 -8.00 6.86
N GLN A 6 -12.40 -7.90 8.16
CA GLN A 6 -13.27 -8.85 8.88
C GLN A 6 -14.66 -8.99 8.26
N HIS A 7 -15.30 -7.88 7.87
CA HIS A 7 -16.67 -7.90 7.35
C HIS A 7 -16.73 -7.91 5.82
N HIS A 8 -15.58 -7.71 5.15
CA HIS A 8 -15.41 -7.87 3.70
C HIS A 8 -14.08 -8.57 3.37
N ASP A 9 -14.04 -9.90 3.48
CA ASP A 9 -12.82 -10.70 3.29
C ASP A 9 -12.47 -10.96 1.80
N ARG A 10 -12.59 -9.92 0.98
CA ARG A 10 -12.33 -9.96 -0.47
C ARG A 10 -11.62 -8.67 -0.90
N GLY A 11 -11.25 -8.61 -2.18
CA GLY A 11 -10.62 -7.42 -2.76
C GLY A 11 -11.42 -6.15 -2.49
N TYR A 12 -10.73 -5.14 -1.95
CA TYR A 12 -11.30 -3.86 -1.55
C TYR A 12 -11.83 -3.04 -2.74
N PHE A 13 -11.14 -3.13 -3.88
CA PHE A 13 -11.40 -2.27 -5.03
C PHE A 13 -12.70 -2.62 -5.77
N GLN A 14 -13.08 -3.90 -5.80
CA GLN A 14 -14.16 -4.38 -6.69
C GLN A 14 -15.52 -3.73 -6.40
N PRO A 15 -16.01 -3.64 -5.14
CA PRO A 15 -17.31 -3.03 -4.85
C PRO A 15 -17.35 -1.55 -5.25
N LEU A 16 -16.28 -0.81 -4.98
CA LEU A 16 -16.18 0.63 -5.27
C LEU A 16 -16.06 0.89 -6.77
N GLN A 17 -15.22 0.14 -7.48
CA GLN A 17 -15.13 0.24 -8.95
C GLN A 17 -16.44 -0.15 -9.63
N GLY A 18 -17.15 -1.15 -9.11
CA GLY A 18 -18.48 -1.53 -9.58
C GLY A 18 -19.52 -0.41 -9.41
N ALA A 19 -19.35 0.45 -8.41
CA ALA A 19 -20.14 1.66 -8.20
C ALA A 19 -19.64 2.88 -9.03
N GLY A 20 -18.62 2.72 -9.87
CA GLY A 20 -18.04 3.78 -10.70
C GLY A 20 -16.97 4.62 -10.01
N ALA A 21 -16.40 4.13 -8.90
CA ALA A 21 -15.36 4.85 -8.17
C ALA A 21 -13.98 4.75 -8.84
N SER A 22 -13.17 5.79 -8.63
CA SER A 22 -11.72 5.76 -8.84
C SER A 22 -11.04 5.89 -7.49
N LEU A 23 -10.08 5.02 -7.19
CA LEU A 23 -9.43 4.97 -5.88
C LEU A 23 -7.97 4.52 -6.02
N ASN A 24 -7.13 4.98 -5.11
CA ASN A 24 -5.75 4.53 -5.01
C ASN A 24 -5.13 4.78 -3.63
N GLY A 25 -3.95 4.20 -3.39
CA GLY A 25 -3.11 4.46 -2.24
C GLY A 25 -1.70 4.85 -2.65
N SER A 26 -1.03 5.67 -1.84
CA SER A 26 0.39 6.00 -2.02
C SER A 26 1.06 6.21 -0.66
N THR A 27 2.33 5.84 -0.58
CA THR A 27 3.12 5.97 0.65
C THR A 27 4.43 6.70 0.34
N ASN A 28 4.82 7.62 1.20
CA ASN A 28 6.16 8.21 1.23
C ASN A 28 6.74 8.09 2.65
N ALA A 29 7.88 8.72 2.90
CA ALA A 29 8.57 8.62 4.20
C ALA A 29 7.76 9.13 5.39
N ASP A 30 6.83 10.07 5.16
CA ASP A 30 6.15 10.81 6.23
C ASP A 30 4.63 10.60 6.26
N ARG A 31 4.06 10.00 5.21
CA ARG A 31 2.60 9.89 5.05
C ARG A 31 2.22 8.73 4.15
N THR A 32 1.14 8.07 4.54
CA THR A 32 0.33 7.24 3.66
C THR A 32 -0.97 7.95 3.33
N ASN A 33 -1.33 8.01 2.05
CA ASN A 33 -2.56 8.61 1.55
C ASN A 33 -3.43 7.56 0.86
N TYR A 34 -4.66 7.41 1.33
CA TYR A 34 -5.72 6.65 0.68
C TYR A 34 -6.81 7.62 0.24
N TRP A 35 -7.23 7.53 -1.01
CA TRP A 35 -8.25 8.43 -1.55
C TRP A 35 -9.20 7.69 -2.47
N GLU A 36 -10.42 8.21 -2.54
CA GLU A 36 -11.50 7.68 -3.35
C GLU A 36 -12.30 8.84 -3.94
N VAL A 37 -12.60 8.75 -5.22
CA VAL A 37 -13.57 9.58 -5.92
C VAL A 37 -14.76 8.69 -6.24
N VAL A 38 -15.89 8.97 -5.62
CA VAL A 38 -17.11 8.16 -5.70
C VAL A 38 -18.30 9.03 -6.14
N PRO A 39 -19.28 8.45 -6.86
CA PRO A 39 -20.57 9.09 -7.05
C PRO A 39 -21.25 9.40 -5.71
N SER A 40 -22.05 10.46 -5.64
CA SER A 40 -22.69 10.90 -4.38
C SER A 40 -23.60 9.82 -3.77
N ASN A 41 -24.23 8.98 -4.59
CA ASN A 41 -25.06 7.86 -4.14
C ASN A 41 -24.26 6.65 -3.63
N ALA A 42 -22.92 6.66 -3.76
CA ALA A 42 -22.04 5.60 -3.27
C ALA A 42 -21.24 6.02 -2.01
N LEU A 43 -21.51 7.20 -1.45
CA LEU A 43 -20.79 7.71 -0.28
C LEU A 43 -20.90 6.77 0.94
N GLU A 44 -22.09 6.24 1.20
CA GLU A 44 -22.30 5.30 2.33
C GLU A 44 -21.48 4.01 2.16
N LEU A 45 -21.41 3.48 0.94
CA LEU A 45 -20.58 2.32 0.62
C LEU A 45 -19.10 2.62 0.89
N ALA A 46 -18.60 3.76 0.41
CA ALA A 46 -17.21 4.17 0.61
C ALA A 46 -16.84 4.30 2.09
N LEU A 47 -17.68 4.98 2.87
CA LEU A 47 -17.45 5.15 4.32
C LEU A 47 -17.49 3.83 5.07
N TRP A 48 -18.41 2.93 4.72
CA TRP A 48 -18.48 1.60 5.32
C TRP A 48 -17.24 0.77 5.00
N MET A 49 -16.84 0.75 3.72
CA MET A 49 -15.67 0.02 3.24
C MET A 49 -14.38 0.52 3.91
N GLU A 50 -14.16 1.85 3.96
CA GLU A 50 -12.99 2.45 4.62
C GLU A 50 -12.95 2.17 6.12
N SER A 51 -14.11 2.28 6.79
CA SER A 51 -14.24 1.98 8.22
C SER A 51 -13.86 0.52 8.53
N ASP A 52 -14.35 -0.43 7.74
CA ASP A 52 -14.03 -1.85 7.92
C ASP A 52 -12.56 -2.14 7.62
N ARG A 53 -12.04 -1.56 6.51
CA ARG A 53 -10.64 -1.73 6.09
C ARG A 53 -9.65 -1.22 7.13
N LEU A 54 -9.93 -0.09 7.77
CA LEU A 54 -9.02 0.52 8.75
C LEU A 54 -9.24 0.00 10.17
N GLY A 55 -10.48 -0.27 10.56
CA GLY A 55 -10.84 -0.73 11.91
C GLY A 55 -10.66 -2.23 12.13
N PHE A 56 -10.85 -3.05 11.09
CA PHE A 56 -10.95 -4.50 11.22
C PHE A 56 -10.09 -5.26 10.21
N LEU A 57 -8.88 -4.74 9.95
CA LEU A 57 -7.91 -5.38 9.05
C LEU A 57 -7.32 -6.68 9.62
N LEU A 58 -6.89 -6.67 10.88
CA LEU A 58 -6.07 -7.74 11.46
C LEU A 58 -6.73 -9.13 11.39
N PRO A 59 -8.05 -9.29 11.61
CA PRO A 59 -8.70 -10.59 11.48
C PRO A 59 -8.60 -11.22 10.08
N ALA A 60 -8.48 -10.40 9.03
CA ALA A 60 -8.35 -10.86 7.65
C ALA A 60 -6.89 -11.00 7.19
N LEU A 61 -5.91 -10.61 8.01
CA LEU A 61 -4.49 -10.69 7.68
C LEU A 61 -3.96 -12.11 7.95
N THR A 62 -4.02 -12.96 6.93
CA THR A 62 -3.43 -14.30 6.98
C THR A 62 -2.03 -14.33 6.39
N ASP A 63 -1.21 -15.31 6.79
CA ASP A 63 0.15 -15.51 6.26
C ASP A 63 0.15 -15.69 4.73
N ALA A 64 -0.86 -16.35 4.19
CA ALA A 64 -1.01 -16.54 2.75
C ALA A 64 -1.22 -15.20 2.02
N LYS A 65 -2.11 -14.34 2.54
CA LYS A 65 -2.36 -13.00 1.97
C LYS A 65 -1.13 -12.10 2.13
N PHE A 66 -0.47 -12.14 3.29
CA PHE A 66 0.75 -11.40 3.53
C PHE A 66 1.87 -11.80 2.56
N THR A 67 2.11 -13.10 2.40
CA THR A 67 3.17 -13.63 1.52
C THR A 67 2.91 -13.24 0.07
N ASN A 68 1.68 -13.37 -0.40
CA ASN A 68 1.29 -12.94 -1.75
C ASN A 68 1.59 -11.44 -1.96
N GLN A 69 1.18 -10.57 -1.03
CA GLN A 69 1.44 -9.13 -1.14
C GLN A 69 2.93 -8.79 -1.05
N ARG A 70 3.71 -9.52 -0.23
CA ARG A 70 5.16 -9.37 -0.18
C ARG A 70 5.80 -9.68 -1.54
N GLU A 71 5.36 -10.72 -2.23
CA GLU A 71 5.85 -11.04 -3.58
C GLU A 71 5.52 -9.95 -4.61
N VAL A 72 4.30 -9.38 -4.53
CA VAL A 72 3.91 -8.23 -5.37
C VAL A 72 4.84 -7.04 -5.14
N VAL A 73 5.12 -6.68 -3.88
CA VAL A 73 6.03 -5.56 -3.54
C VAL A 73 7.46 -5.84 -4.00
N LEU A 74 7.94 -7.08 -3.89
CA LEU A 74 9.27 -7.45 -4.39
C LEU A 74 9.36 -7.29 -5.92
N ASN A 75 8.30 -7.65 -6.65
CA ASN A 75 8.24 -7.44 -8.09
C ASN A 75 8.14 -5.95 -8.46
N GLU A 76 7.38 -5.16 -7.71
CA GLU A 76 7.32 -3.71 -7.88
C GLU A 76 8.70 -3.08 -7.67
N ARG A 77 9.41 -3.48 -6.62
CA ARG A 77 10.78 -3.02 -6.35
C ARG A 77 11.71 -3.33 -7.53
N ARG A 78 11.68 -4.57 -8.04
CA ARG A 78 12.47 -4.99 -9.20
C ARG A 78 12.19 -4.12 -10.41
N GLN A 79 10.91 -3.88 -10.71
CA GLN A 79 10.49 -3.10 -11.87
C GLN A 79 10.84 -1.61 -11.73
N ASN A 80 10.57 -1.02 -10.56
CA ASN A 80 10.62 0.43 -10.37
C ASN A 80 11.98 0.96 -9.92
N TYR A 81 12.84 0.12 -9.36
CA TYR A 81 14.15 0.54 -8.82
C TYR A 81 15.31 -0.23 -9.43
N GLU A 82 15.26 -1.56 -9.43
CA GLU A 82 16.42 -2.38 -9.84
C GLU A 82 16.59 -2.42 -11.36
N ASN A 83 15.49 -2.44 -12.11
CA ASN A 83 15.51 -2.49 -13.57
C ASN A 83 15.44 -1.10 -14.24
N ARG A 84 15.68 -0.02 -13.48
CA ARG A 84 15.70 1.35 -14.01
C ARG A 84 17.09 1.95 -13.87
N PRO A 85 17.62 2.62 -14.92
CA PRO A 85 18.85 3.39 -14.79
C PRO A 85 18.75 4.36 -13.61
N TYR A 86 19.76 4.32 -12.74
CA TYR A 86 19.82 5.12 -11.50
C TYR A 86 18.70 4.89 -10.48
N GLY A 87 17.89 3.84 -10.61
CA GLY A 87 16.76 3.60 -9.69
C GLY A 87 17.19 3.31 -8.24
N LEU A 88 18.42 2.84 -8.02
CA LEU A 88 19.01 2.64 -6.69
C LEU A 88 19.79 3.86 -6.16
N ALA A 89 20.00 4.90 -6.98
CA ALA A 89 20.77 6.08 -6.56
C ALA A 89 20.17 6.77 -5.32
N PRO A 90 18.84 6.95 -5.18
CA PRO A 90 18.27 7.55 -3.98
C PRO A 90 18.52 6.71 -2.72
N MET A 91 18.53 5.37 -2.82
CA MET A 91 18.84 4.49 -1.69
C MET A 91 20.28 4.69 -1.21
N ALA A 92 21.24 4.73 -2.14
CA ALA A 92 22.65 5.00 -1.80
C ALA A 92 22.84 6.40 -1.22
N MET A 93 22.12 7.41 -1.75
CA MET A 93 22.17 8.78 -1.23
C MET A 93 21.63 8.88 0.19
N LEU A 94 20.46 8.30 0.47
CA LEU A 94 19.86 8.33 1.81
C LEU A 94 20.74 7.60 2.84
N GLY A 95 21.27 6.43 2.48
CA GLY A 95 22.19 5.68 3.35
C GLY A 95 23.52 6.40 3.62
N ALA A 96 23.96 7.28 2.73
CA ALA A 96 25.14 8.13 2.92
C ALA A 96 24.84 9.40 3.73
N LEU A 97 23.62 9.94 3.64
CA LEU A 97 23.21 11.18 4.30
C LEU A 97 22.78 10.96 5.75
N PHE A 98 22.14 9.83 6.03
CA PHE A 98 21.55 9.54 7.33
C PHE A 98 22.24 8.35 8.00
N PRO A 99 22.56 8.41 9.30
CA PRO A 99 23.05 7.26 10.07
C PRO A 99 22.09 6.07 10.02
N THR A 100 22.60 4.85 10.26
CA THR A 100 21.82 3.60 10.18
C THR A 100 20.65 3.52 11.16
N ASP A 101 20.70 4.29 12.26
CA ASP A 101 19.64 4.38 13.27
C ASP A 101 18.61 5.47 12.97
N HIS A 102 18.81 6.27 11.92
CA HIS A 102 17.90 7.34 11.55
C HIS A 102 16.74 6.82 10.66
N PRO A 103 15.47 7.21 10.90
CA PRO A 103 14.31 6.70 10.13
C PRO A 103 14.37 6.94 8.61
N TYR A 104 15.13 7.95 8.17
CA TYR A 104 15.34 8.26 6.75
C TYR A 104 16.57 7.58 6.12
N HIS A 105 17.23 6.65 6.82
CA HIS A 105 18.36 5.90 6.27
C HIS A 105 17.96 5.06 5.04
N TRP A 106 16.75 4.52 5.06
CA TRP A 106 16.21 3.68 3.99
C TRP A 106 15.05 4.36 3.25
N MET A 107 14.81 3.92 2.02
CA MET A 107 13.63 4.32 1.26
C MET A 107 12.36 3.66 1.78
N THR A 108 11.21 4.27 1.49
CA THR A 108 9.87 3.75 1.83
C THR A 108 9.62 2.32 1.32
N ILE A 109 10.22 1.92 0.20
CA ILE A 109 10.10 0.55 -0.35
C ILE A 109 10.80 -0.53 0.51
N GLY A 110 11.66 -0.11 1.45
CA GLY A 110 12.39 -0.98 2.36
C GLY A 110 13.59 -1.70 1.75
N GLU A 111 14.19 -2.58 2.56
CA GLU A 111 15.32 -3.43 2.18
C GLU A 111 14.90 -4.90 2.12
N ILE A 112 15.62 -5.70 1.33
CA ILE A 112 15.42 -7.14 1.28
C ILE A 112 16.29 -7.73 2.38
N ALA A 113 15.65 -8.37 3.37
CA ALA A 113 16.32 -9.21 4.37
C ALA A 113 16.52 -10.63 3.85
#